data_AF-A0A2J8J542-F1
#
_entry.id   AF-A0A2J8J542-F1
#
_cell.length_a   1.000
_cell.length_b   1.000
_cell.length_c   1.000
_cell.angle_alpha   90.00
_cell.angle_beta   90.00
_cell.angle_gamma   90.00
#
_symmetry.space_group_name_H-M   'P 1'
#
loop_
_entity.id
_entity.type
_entity.pdbx_description
1 polymer ?
#
loop_
_entity_poly.entity_id
_entity_poly.type
_entity_poly.pdbx_seq_one_letter_code
_entity_poly.pdbx_strand_id
1 'polypeptide(L)'
;MILASVLRSGPRGGLPLRPLLGPALALRARSTSATDTHHVEMARERSKTVTSFYNQSAIDAAAEKPSVRLTPTMMLYAGRSQDGSHLLKSARYLQQELPVRIAHRIKGFRCLPFIIGCNPTILHVKLTDFPPIKDQADEAQYCQLVRQLLDDHKDVVTLLAEGLRESRKHIEDEKLVRYFLDKTLTSRLGIRMLATHHLALHEDKPDFVGIICTRLS
;
A
#
# COMPACT_ATOMS: atom_id res chain seq x y z
N MET A 1 -22.12 52.80 -54.38
CA MET A 1 -22.51 52.72 -55.80
C MET A 1 -22.13 51.33 -56.29
N ILE A 2 -23.09 50.41 -56.26
CA ILE A 2 -23.93 49.98 -57.40
C ILE A 2 -23.11 49.23 -58.46
N LEU A 3 -23.29 47.90 -58.40
CA LEU A 3 -23.58 46.94 -59.48
C LEU A 3 -22.68 46.77 -60.71
N ALA A 4 -22.77 45.51 -61.16
CA ALA A 4 -22.93 45.06 -62.55
C ALA A 4 -21.65 44.89 -63.39
N SER A 5 -21.54 43.96 -64.35
CA SER A 5 -22.33 42.80 -64.81
C SER A 5 -21.58 42.29 -66.06
N VAL A 6 -21.30 40.98 -66.22
CA VAL A 6 -21.98 40.07 -67.17
C VAL A 6 -21.46 40.10 -68.63
N LEU A 7 -21.49 38.91 -69.27
CA LEU A 7 -21.38 38.56 -70.72
C LEU A 7 -19.98 38.23 -71.27
N ARG A 8 -19.72 37.20 -72.10
CA ARG A 8 -20.49 36.09 -72.73
C ARG A 8 -19.50 35.23 -73.57
N SER A 9 -19.88 33.99 -73.88
CA SER A 9 -19.58 33.22 -75.12
C SER A 9 -18.31 32.34 -75.21
N GLY A 10 -18.50 31.04 -75.49
CA GLY A 10 -17.48 30.05 -75.93
C GLY A 10 -17.18 30.11 -77.44
N PRO A 11 -16.76 29.03 -78.16
CA PRO A 11 -16.68 27.60 -77.76
C PRO A 11 -15.49 26.77 -78.38
N ARG A 12 -15.52 25.44 -78.11
CA ARG A 12 -14.96 24.28 -78.87
C ARG A 12 -13.45 23.93 -78.82
N GLY A 13 -13.18 22.71 -78.33
CA GLY A 13 -12.25 21.76 -78.97
C GLY A 13 -11.07 21.28 -78.12
N GLY A 14 -11.02 19.97 -77.83
CA GLY A 14 -9.77 19.23 -77.54
C GLY A 14 -9.53 18.79 -76.09
N LEU A 15 -9.88 17.55 -75.78
CA LEU A 15 -9.14 16.69 -74.83
C LEU A 15 -7.91 16.12 -75.59
N PRO A 16 -6.79 15.71 -74.94
CA PRO A 16 -6.82 14.94 -73.71
C PRO A 16 -5.68 15.17 -72.67
N LEU A 17 -5.90 14.59 -71.48
CA LEU A 17 -4.91 14.05 -70.52
C LEU A 17 -4.16 14.99 -69.53
N ARG A 18 -4.71 14.97 -68.30
CA ARG A 18 -4.11 15.05 -66.94
C ARG A 18 -3.48 16.36 -66.42
N PRO A 19 -3.91 16.87 -65.25
CA PRO A 19 -3.45 18.13 -64.69
C PRO A 19 -2.26 17.99 -63.72
N LEU A 20 -1.33 18.94 -63.81
CA LEU A 20 -0.55 19.47 -62.68
C LEU A 20 -1.39 20.55 -61.97
N LEU A 21 -1.59 20.46 -60.66
CA LEU A 21 -1.39 21.52 -59.64
C LEU A 21 -2.01 21.08 -58.29
N GLY A 22 -1.31 21.35 -57.18
CA GLY A 22 -1.71 20.98 -55.81
C GLY A 22 -2.84 21.82 -55.19
N PRO A 23 -3.16 21.54 -53.92
CA PRO A 23 -3.44 22.61 -52.94
C PRO A 23 -2.74 22.30 -51.58
N ALA A 24 -2.16 23.27 -50.86
CA ALA A 24 -2.79 24.22 -49.94
C ALA A 24 -3.41 23.63 -48.65
N LEU A 25 -2.83 24.06 -47.52
CA LEU A 25 -3.41 24.32 -46.19
C LEU A 25 -3.75 23.14 -45.24
N ALA A 26 -2.82 22.95 -44.30
CA ALA A 26 -2.95 22.79 -42.84
C ALA A 26 -4.23 22.15 -42.24
N LEU A 27 -4.04 21.03 -41.53
CA LEU A 27 -4.68 20.81 -40.23
C LEU A 27 -3.73 20.06 -39.28
N ARG A 28 -3.45 20.69 -38.13
CA ARG A 28 -2.68 20.16 -37.00
C ARG A 28 -3.25 18.81 -36.55
N ALA A 29 -2.47 17.74 -36.67
CA ALA A 29 -2.71 16.51 -35.91
C ALA A 29 -2.31 16.76 -34.45
N ARG A 30 -3.31 16.89 -33.58
CA ARG A 30 -3.12 17.05 -32.14
C ARG A 30 -2.94 15.66 -31.52
N SER A 31 -1.77 15.43 -30.93
CA SER A 31 -1.39 14.22 -30.22
C SER A 31 -2.39 13.83 -29.12
N THR A 32 -2.81 12.57 -29.11
CA THR A 32 -3.50 11.89 -28.00
C THR A 32 -2.82 10.54 -27.78
N SER A 33 -1.62 10.54 -27.19
CA SER A 33 -0.87 9.29 -26.93
C SER A 33 -0.33 9.17 -25.51
N ALA A 34 -0.43 10.21 -24.68
CA ALA A 34 0.15 10.22 -23.34
C ALA A 34 -0.78 9.61 -22.26
N THR A 35 -2.09 9.60 -22.49
CA THR A 35 -3.07 9.08 -21.52
C THR A 35 -3.26 7.56 -21.61
N ASP A 36 -3.13 6.99 -22.82
CA ASP A 36 -3.30 5.55 -23.04
C ASP A 36 -2.10 4.74 -22.53
N THR A 37 -0.88 5.24 -22.71
CA THR A 37 0.34 4.61 -22.20
C THR A 37 0.33 4.52 -20.68
N HIS A 38 -0.12 5.59 -20.00
CA HIS A 38 -0.23 5.62 -18.55
C HIS A 38 -1.24 4.60 -18.00
N HIS A 39 -2.37 4.41 -18.68
CA HIS A 39 -3.39 3.44 -18.28
C HIS A 39 -2.89 1.99 -18.41
N VAL A 40 -2.15 1.71 -19.50
CA VAL A 40 -1.54 0.40 -19.76
C VAL A 40 -0.39 0.09 -18.79
N GLU A 41 0.44 1.07 -18.46
CA GLU A 41 1.50 0.91 -17.45
C GLU A 41 0.92 0.63 -16.06
N MET A 42 -0.08 1.41 -15.64
CA MET A 42 -0.80 1.19 -14.37
C MET A 42 -1.46 -0.19 -14.30
N ALA A 43 -2.05 -0.65 -15.41
CA ALA A 43 -2.63 -1.99 -15.48
C ALA A 43 -1.56 -3.09 -15.41
N ARG A 44 -0.43 -2.90 -16.08
CA ARG A 44 0.71 -3.85 -16.04
C ARG A 44 1.38 -3.90 -14.67
N GLU A 45 1.48 -2.77 -13.98
CA GLU A 45 2.00 -2.69 -12.62
C GLU A 45 1.06 -3.38 -11.62
N ARG A 46 -0.25 -3.14 -11.73
CA ARG A 46 -1.28 -3.89 -10.98
C ARG A 46 -1.18 -5.40 -11.23
N SER A 47 -1.00 -5.83 -12.48
CA SER A 47 -0.85 -7.26 -12.81
C SER A 47 0.44 -7.86 -12.21
N LYS A 48 1.57 -7.14 -12.25
CA LYS A 48 2.82 -7.59 -11.62
C LYS A 48 2.69 -7.70 -10.10
N THR A 49 2.03 -6.72 -9.48
CA THR A 49 1.70 -6.74 -8.06
C THR A 49 0.82 -7.95 -7.70
N VAL A 50 -0.21 -8.23 -8.50
CA VAL A 50 -1.10 -9.38 -8.29
C VAL A 50 -0.33 -10.69 -8.46
N THR A 51 0.53 -10.85 -9.46
CA THR A 51 1.35 -12.07 -9.62
C THR A 51 2.36 -12.23 -8.48
N SER A 52 2.99 -11.15 -8.01
CA SER A 52 3.87 -11.16 -6.84
C SER A 52 3.11 -11.46 -5.54
N PHE A 53 1.83 -11.10 -5.44
CA PHE A 53 1.00 -11.36 -4.28
C PHE A 53 0.82 -12.87 -4.04
N TYR A 54 0.83 -13.69 -5.09
CA TYR A 54 0.70 -15.16 -4.98
C TYR A 54 2.04 -15.90 -4.87
N ASN A 55 3.14 -15.34 -5.36
CA ASN A 55 4.43 -16.05 -5.50
C ASN A 55 5.55 -15.40 -4.66
N GLN A 56 5.45 -15.44 -3.33
CA GLN A 56 6.59 -15.09 -2.45
C GLN A 56 6.79 -16.15 -1.37
N SER A 57 7.74 -17.06 -1.62
CA SER A 57 8.19 -18.09 -0.67
C SER A 57 8.68 -17.51 0.66
N ALA A 58 9.21 -16.28 0.67
CA ALA A 58 9.66 -15.59 1.87
C ALA A 58 8.50 -15.29 2.84
N ILE A 59 7.33 -14.90 2.32
CA ILE A 59 6.14 -14.64 3.13
C ILE A 59 5.64 -15.96 3.74
N ASP A 60 5.61 -17.02 2.96
CA ASP A 60 5.14 -18.32 3.43
C ASP A 60 6.07 -18.89 4.51
N ALA A 61 7.39 -18.80 4.30
CA ALA A 61 8.39 -19.17 5.30
C ALA A 61 8.31 -18.31 6.58
N ALA A 62 8.03 -17.01 6.46
CA ALA A 62 7.81 -16.15 7.62
C ALA A 62 6.50 -16.47 8.35
N ALA A 63 5.46 -16.89 7.62
CA ALA A 63 4.15 -17.24 8.16
C ALA A 63 4.09 -18.65 8.78
N GLU A 64 5.15 -19.45 8.67
CA GLU A 64 5.30 -20.71 9.41
C GLU A 64 5.93 -20.51 10.79
N LYS A 65 6.59 -19.36 11.01
CA LYS A 65 7.22 -19.06 12.30
C LYS A 65 6.16 -18.80 13.37
N PRO A 66 6.31 -19.34 14.59
CA PRO A 66 5.40 -19.02 15.68
C PRO A 66 5.50 -17.53 16.02
N SER A 67 4.37 -16.83 16.08
CA SER A 67 4.34 -15.46 16.62
C SER A 67 4.26 -15.50 18.15
N VAL A 68 5.11 -14.75 18.84
CA VAL A 68 5.12 -14.75 20.31
C VAL A 68 3.88 -14.03 20.85
N ARG A 69 3.16 -14.63 21.80
CA ARG A 69 2.09 -13.92 22.52
C ARG A 69 2.73 -12.96 23.52
N LEU A 70 2.53 -11.66 23.32
CA LEU A 70 2.97 -10.66 24.27
C LEU A 70 2.04 -10.59 25.46
N THR A 71 2.64 -10.64 26.64
CA THR A 71 1.96 -10.32 27.89
C THR A 71 2.32 -8.90 28.32
N PRO A 72 1.42 -8.18 29.03
CA PRO A 72 1.73 -6.87 29.60
C PRO A 72 3.01 -6.88 30.44
N THR A 73 3.24 -7.98 31.19
CA THR A 73 4.46 -8.20 31.98
C THR A 73 5.72 -8.20 31.12
N MET A 74 5.68 -8.81 29.93
CA MET A 74 6.80 -8.86 29.00
C MET A 74 7.08 -7.49 28.37
N MET A 75 6.06 -6.67 28.17
CA MET A 75 6.22 -5.27 27.71
C MET A 75 6.75 -4.36 28.83
N LEU A 76 6.34 -4.57 30.08
CA LEU A 76 6.85 -3.85 31.25
C LEU A 76 8.34 -4.14 31.55
N TYR A 77 8.81 -5.35 31.22
CA TYR A 77 10.19 -5.76 31.44
C TYR A 77 11.20 -5.06 30.50
N ALA A 78 10.71 -4.38 29.45
CA ALA A 78 11.49 -3.42 28.66
C ALA A 78 11.66 -2.07 29.40
N GLY A 79 11.92 -2.15 30.72
CA GLY A 79 12.00 -1.02 31.63
C GLY A 79 13.11 -0.02 31.29
N ARG A 80 13.00 1.19 31.83
CA ARG A 80 13.88 2.32 31.54
C ARG A 80 15.31 2.03 32.00
N SER A 81 16.21 1.78 31.06
CA SER A 81 17.67 1.78 31.32
C SER A 81 18.25 3.15 30.97
N GLN A 82 19.10 3.71 31.84
CA GLN A 82 19.74 5.03 31.66
C GLN A 82 20.65 5.08 30.41
N ASP A 83 21.16 3.94 29.96
CA ASP A 83 22.04 3.79 28.80
C ASP A 83 21.29 3.67 27.46
N GLY A 84 19.96 3.69 27.46
CA GLY A 84 19.15 3.49 26.25
C GLY A 84 19.13 2.05 25.72
N SER A 85 19.77 1.10 26.40
CA SER A 85 19.86 -0.31 25.95
C SER A 85 18.48 -0.98 25.81
N HIS A 86 17.51 -0.55 26.61
CA HIS A 86 16.13 -1.02 26.54
C HIS A 86 15.44 -0.64 25.22
N LEU A 87 15.77 0.51 24.62
CA LEU A 87 15.26 0.93 23.32
C LEU A 87 15.79 0.02 22.21
N LEU A 88 17.09 -0.26 22.20
CA LEU A 88 17.69 -1.18 21.22
C LEU A 88 17.13 -2.60 21.33
N LYS A 89 16.93 -3.11 22.56
CA LYS A 89 16.29 -4.41 22.79
C LYS A 89 14.86 -4.43 22.28
N SER A 90 14.09 -3.37 22.57
CA SER A 90 12.71 -3.20 22.10
C SER A 90 12.63 -3.13 20.58
N ALA A 91 13.50 -2.34 19.95
CA ALA A 91 13.56 -2.19 18.49
C ALA A 91 13.89 -3.50 17.78
N ARG A 92 14.91 -4.24 18.26
CA ARG A 92 15.28 -5.56 17.73
C ARG A 92 14.14 -6.58 17.89
N TYR A 93 13.44 -6.53 19.01
CA TYR A 93 12.25 -7.36 19.22
C TYR A 93 11.16 -7.06 18.18
N LEU A 94 10.85 -5.77 17.95
CA LEU A 94 9.90 -5.35 16.90
C LEU A 94 10.34 -5.80 15.51
N GLN A 95 11.63 -5.65 15.18
CA GLN A 95 12.19 -6.05 13.89
C GLN A 95 12.02 -7.56 13.61
N GLN A 96 12.05 -8.39 14.65
CA GLN A 96 11.82 -9.83 14.53
C GLN A 96 10.33 -10.18 14.46
N GLU A 97 9.48 -9.51 15.25
CA GLU A 97 8.08 -9.87 15.42
C GLU A 97 7.13 -9.28 14.37
N LEU A 98 7.32 -8.03 13.97
CA LEU A 98 6.41 -7.36 13.05
C LEU A 98 6.32 -8.05 11.68
N PRO A 99 7.44 -8.45 11.03
CA PRO A 99 7.38 -9.15 9.75
C PRO A 99 6.61 -10.48 9.82
N VAL A 100 6.78 -11.24 10.90
CA VAL A 100 6.09 -12.53 11.13
C VAL A 100 4.59 -12.32 11.28
N ARG A 101 4.18 -11.36 12.12
CA ARG A 101 2.76 -11.04 12.33
C ARG A 101 2.10 -10.56 11.05
N ILE A 102 2.79 -9.75 10.26
CA ILE A 102 2.29 -9.28 8.96
C ILE A 102 2.22 -10.43 7.95
N ALA A 103 3.19 -11.34 7.93
CA ALA A 103 3.15 -12.52 7.07
C ALA A 103 1.91 -13.40 7.37
N HIS A 104 1.57 -13.62 8.65
CA HIS A 104 0.32 -14.29 9.04
C HIS A 104 -0.93 -13.57 8.52
N ARG A 105 -0.93 -12.24 8.51
CA ARG A 105 -2.04 -11.46 7.95
C ARG A 105 -2.13 -11.62 6.45
N ILE A 106 -1.00 -11.50 5.73
CA ILE A 106 -0.95 -11.69 4.27
C ILE A 106 -1.48 -13.08 3.89
N LYS A 107 -1.06 -14.13 4.61
CA LYS A 107 -1.58 -15.48 4.42
C LYS A 107 -3.10 -15.54 4.62
N GLY A 108 -3.62 -14.86 5.64
CA GLY A 108 -5.07 -14.72 5.84
C GLY A 108 -5.80 -14.03 4.69
N PHE A 109 -5.22 -12.96 4.12
CA PHE A 109 -5.77 -12.28 2.94
C PHE A 109 -5.74 -13.17 1.69
N ARG A 110 -4.71 -13.99 1.51
CA ARG A 110 -4.61 -14.96 0.40
C ARG A 110 -5.68 -16.06 0.48
N CYS A 111 -6.15 -16.39 1.68
CA CYS A 111 -7.17 -17.42 1.89
C CYS A 111 -8.62 -16.92 1.77
N LEU A 112 -8.84 -15.62 1.53
CA LEU A 112 -10.20 -15.11 1.36
C LEU A 112 -10.75 -15.48 -0.03
N PRO A 113 -12.04 -15.86 -0.14
CA PRO A 113 -12.66 -16.26 -1.40
C PRO A 113 -12.75 -15.16 -2.46
N PHE A 114 -12.35 -13.91 -2.15
CA PHE A 114 -12.21 -12.81 -3.10
C PHE A 114 -11.03 -11.90 -2.70
N ILE A 115 -10.30 -11.37 -3.68
CA ILE A 115 -9.20 -10.42 -3.44
C ILE A 115 -9.81 -9.08 -3.02
N ILE A 116 -9.87 -8.81 -1.71
CA ILE A 116 -10.10 -7.45 -1.21
C ILE A 116 -8.84 -6.65 -1.54
N GLY A 117 -8.98 -5.59 -2.34
CA GLY A 117 -7.91 -4.85 -3.03
C GLY A 117 -6.89 -4.09 -2.15
N CYS A 118 -6.57 -4.59 -0.96
CA CYS A 118 -5.39 -4.16 -0.22
C CYS A 118 -4.17 -4.92 -0.76
N ASN A 119 -3.06 -4.22 -0.98
CA ASN A 119 -1.76 -4.85 -1.26
C ASN A 119 -0.95 -4.94 0.04
N PRO A 120 -1.08 -6.01 0.83
CA PRO A 120 -0.33 -6.15 2.07
C PRO A 120 1.12 -6.61 1.83
N THR A 121 1.52 -6.93 0.60
CA THR A 121 2.89 -7.36 0.26
C THR A 121 3.89 -6.22 0.44
N ILE A 122 3.52 -4.99 0.11
CA ILE A 122 4.39 -3.81 0.26
C ILE A 122 4.83 -3.61 1.72
N LEU A 123 3.94 -3.85 2.68
CA LEU A 123 4.24 -3.77 4.10
C LEU A 123 5.34 -4.73 4.53
N HIS A 124 5.23 -5.99 4.12
CA HIS A 124 6.19 -7.03 4.52
C HIS A 124 7.58 -6.71 3.98
N VAL A 125 7.66 -6.33 2.70
CA VAL A 125 8.91 -5.98 2.02
C VAL A 125 9.60 -4.79 2.71
N LYS A 126 8.87 -3.70 3.01
CA LYS A 126 9.44 -2.53 3.70
C LYS A 126 10.08 -2.86 5.05
N LEU A 127 9.54 -3.85 5.78
CA LEU A 127 10.06 -4.25 7.08
C LEU A 127 11.20 -5.27 7.00
N THR A 128 11.16 -6.18 6.02
CA THR A 128 12.24 -7.16 5.82
C THR A 128 13.50 -6.53 5.23
N ASP A 129 13.35 -5.45 4.47
CA ASP A 129 14.47 -4.76 3.82
C ASP A 129 15.20 -3.80 4.78
N PHE A 130 14.65 -3.54 5.96
CA PHE A 130 15.30 -2.69 6.96
C PHE A 130 16.52 -3.41 7.58
N PRO A 131 17.71 -2.80 7.59
CA PRO A 131 18.94 -3.45 8.06
C PRO A 131 18.88 -3.81 9.56
N PRO A 132 19.61 -4.83 10.02
CA PRO A 132 19.64 -5.20 11.44
C PRO A 132 20.05 -4.02 12.33
N ILE A 133 19.24 -3.73 13.35
CA ILE A 133 19.44 -2.57 14.24
C ILE A 133 20.63 -2.80 15.18
N LYS A 134 21.71 -2.05 14.99
CA LYS A 134 22.95 -2.19 15.78
C LYS A 134 23.08 -1.09 16.83
N ASP A 135 22.75 0.13 16.46
CA ASP A 135 22.95 1.33 17.27
C ASP A 135 21.70 2.22 17.35
N GLN A 136 21.85 3.36 18.04
CA GLN A 136 20.76 4.31 18.24
C GLN A 136 20.37 5.04 16.94
N ALA A 137 21.27 5.18 15.97
CA ALA A 137 20.96 5.83 14.70
C ALA A 137 20.07 4.91 13.86
N ASP A 138 20.38 3.61 13.80
CA ASP A 138 19.52 2.60 13.17
C ASP A 138 18.13 2.58 13.84
N GLU A 139 18.10 2.61 15.18
CA GLU A 139 16.86 2.63 15.95
C GLU A 139 16.01 3.86 15.65
N ALA A 140 16.62 5.04 15.55
CA ALA A 140 15.92 6.27 15.21
C ALA A 140 15.33 6.22 13.80
N GLN A 141 16.05 5.65 12.83
CA GLN A 141 15.53 5.41 11.47
C GLN A 141 14.39 4.40 11.48
N TYR A 142 14.51 3.34 12.27
CA TYR A 142 13.45 2.34 12.42
C TYR A 142 12.19 2.95 13.02
N CYS A 143 12.32 3.84 14.01
CA CYS A 143 11.19 4.61 14.56
C CYS A 143 10.46 5.42 13.47
N GLN A 144 11.18 6.04 12.52
CA GLN A 144 10.54 6.79 11.43
C GLN A 144 9.76 5.86 10.50
N LEU A 145 10.33 4.71 10.13
CA LEU A 145 9.63 3.69 9.36
C LEU A 145 8.36 3.22 10.09
N VAL A 146 8.46 2.90 11.38
CA VAL A 146 7.32 2.45 12.19
C VAL A 146 6.22 3.52 12.27
N ARG A 147 6.57 4.80 12.44
CA ARG A 147 5.60 5.91 12.41
C ARG A 147 4.89 6.00 11.06
N GLN A 148 5.64 5.94 9.97
CA GLN A 148 5.06 5.96 8.63
C GLN A 148 4.10 4.79 8.43
N LEU A 149 4.49 3.57 8.79
CA LEU A 149 3.65 2.40 8.65
C LEU A 149 2.35 2.50 9.48
N LEU A 150 2.41 3.08 10.68
CA LEU A 150 1.23 3.30 11.51
C LEU A 150 0.25 4.31 10.89
N ASP A 151 0.75 5.35 10.23
CA ASP A 151 -0.05 6.37 9.56
C ASP A 151 -0.64 5.84 8.23
N ASP A 152 0.19 5.23 7.39
CA ASP A 152 -0.21 4.59 6.12
C ASP A 152 -1.38 3.60 6.33
N HIS A 153 -1.47 2.98 7.51
CA HIS A 153 -2.44 1.93 7.82
C HIS A 153 -3.55 2.36 8.78
N LYS A 154 -3.73 3.66 9.02
CA LYS A 154 -4.79 4.16 9.93
C LYS A 154 -6.19 3.82 9.44
N ASP A 155 -6.43 3.86 8.13
CA ASP A 155 -7.75 3.68 7.50
C ASP A 155 -8.07 2.24 7.09
N VAL A 156 -7.17 1.27 7.36
CA VAL A 156 -7.33 -0.14 6.97
C VAL A 156 -8.66 -0.74 7.45
N VAL A 157 -9.15 -0.35 8.64
CA VAL A 157 -10.42 -0.88 9.16
C VAL A 157 -11.60 -0.40 8.30
N THR A 158 -11.59 0.88 7.91
CA THR A 158 -12.59 1.47 7.03
C THR A 158 -12.55 0.81 5.66
N LEU A 159 -11.36 0.69 5.06
CA LEU A 159 -11.17 0.03 3.76
C LEU A 159 -11.61 -1.43 3.77
N LEU A 160 -11.32 -2.16 4.85
CA LEU A 160 -11.81 -3.53 5.04
C LEU A 160 -13.33 -3.59 5.13
N ALA A 161 -13.96 -2.68 5.87
CA ALA A 161 -15.40 -2.61 6.00
C ALA A 161 -16.08 -2.31 4.65
N GLU A 162 -15.53 -1.37 3.88
CA GLU A 162 -16.03 -1.02 2.55
C GLU A 162 -15.90 -2.19 1.57
N GLY A 163 -14.71 -2.80 1.48
CA GLY A 163 -14.47 -3.93 0.58
C GLY A 163 -15.33 -5.16 0.91
N LEU A 164 -15.56 -5.44 2.19
CA LEU A 164 -16.46 -6.52 2.61
C LEU A 164 -17.93 -6.19 2.36
N ARG A 165 -18.34 -4.92 2.53
CA ARG A 165 -19.71 -4.48 2.23
C ARG A 165 -20.03 -4.63 0.74
N GLU A 166 -19.11 -4.25 -0.13
CA GLU A 166 -19.24 -4.38 -1.59
C GLU A 166 -19.26 -5.84 -2.03
N SER A 167 -18.42 -6.66 -1.42
CA SER A 167 -18.30 -8.09 -1.74
C SER A 167 -19.38 -8.95 -1.09
N ARG A 168 -20.20 -8.41 -0.19
CA ARG A 168 -21.17 -9.14 0.64
C ARG A 168 -22.08 -10.08 -0.14
N LYS A 169 -22.52 -9.67 -1.33
CA LYS A 169 -23.43 -10.46 -2.19
C LYS A 169 -22.78 -11.74 -2.73
N HIS A 170 -21.45 -11.82 -2.71
CA HIS A 170 -20.65 -12.94 -3.19
C HIS A 170 -20.08 -13.77 -2.04
N ILE A 171 -20.32 -13.38 -0.79
CA ILE A 171 -19.84 -14.10 0.39
C ILE A 171 -20.87 -15.19 0.71
N GLU A 172 -20.49 -16.44 0.46
CA GLU A 172 -21.32 -17.61 0.78
C GLU A 172 -21.14 -18.06 2.24
N ASP A 173 -19.93 -17.92 2.80
CA ASP A 173 -19.61 -18.31 4.17
C ASP A 173 -19.33 -17.10 5.07
N GLU A 174 -20.37 -16.66 5.81
CA GLU A 174 -20.23 -15.57 6.79
C GLU A 174 -19.30 -15.92 7.97
N LYS A 175 -19.17 -17.21 8.33
CA LYS A 175 -18.30 -17.63 9.43
C LYS A 175 -16.83 -17.43 9.07
N LEU A 176 -16.46 -17.71 7.82
CA LEU A 176 -15.13 -17.45 7.29
C LEU A 176 -14.78 -15.96 7.40
N VAL A 177 -15.69 -15.07 6.99
CA VAL A 177 -15.48 -13.62 7.06
C VAL A 177 -15.35 -13.14 8.50
N ARG A 178 -16.22 -13.62 9.39
CA ARG A 178 -16.13 -13.28 10.82
C ARG A 178 -14.81 -13.74 11.43
N TYR A 179 -14.40 -14.97 11.16
CA TYR A 179 -13.11 -15.50 11.63
C TYR A 179 -11.93 -14.68 11.09
N PHE A 180 -11.96 -14.34 9.79
CA PHE A 180 -10.95 -13.48 9.18
C PHE A 180 -10.88 -12.11 9.86
N LEU A 181 -12.01 -11.45 10.05
CA LEU A 181 -12.10 -10.13 10.68
C LEU A 181 -11.58 -10.18 12.12
N ASP A 182 -12.04 -11.14 12.92
CA ASP A 182 -11.62 -11.29 14.30
C ASP A 182 -10.09 -11.46 14.37
N LYS A 183 -9.51 -12.33 13.54
CA LYS A 183 -8.05 -12.52 13.51
C LYS A 183 -7.29 -11.30 12.99
N THR A 184 -7.80 -10.62 11.96
CA THR A 184 -7.11 -9.50 11.32
C THR A 184 -7.15 -8.25 12.19
N LEU A 185 -8.30 -7.94 12.78
CA LEU A 185 -8.46 -6.78 13.66
C LEU A 185 -7.71 -6.96 14.99
N THR A 186 -7.77 -8.13 15.62
CA THR A 186 -7.01 -8.40 16.85
C THR A 186 -5.51 -8.40 16.61
N SER A 187 -5.05 -8.99 15.50
CA SER A 187 -3.63 -8.94 15.12
C SER A 187 -3.17 -7.51 14.81
N ARG A 188 -3.99 -6.70 14.11
CA ARG A 188 -3.71 -5.28 13.87
C ARG A 188 -3.61 -4.50 15.17
N LEU A 189 -4.54 -4.72 16.12
CA LEU A 189 -4.47 -4.12 17.45
C LEU A 189 -3.14 -4.47 18.13
N GLY A 190 -2.76 -5.74 18.15
CA GLY A 190 -1.50 -6.18 18.76
C GLY A 190 -0.26 -5.58 18.11
N ILE A 191 -0.22 -5.48 16.77
CA ILE A 191 0.86 -4.82 16.03
C ILE A 191 0.94 -3.33 16.41
N ARG A 192 -0.20 -2.63 16.42
CA ARG A 192 -0.24 -1.20 16.79
C ARG A 192 0.17 -0.98 18.24
N MET A 193 -0.28 -1.82 19.18
CA MET A 193 0.14 -1.76 20.58
C MET A 193 1.65 -1.89 20.72
N LEU A 194 2.27 -2.84 20.02
CA LEU A 194 3.73 -3.00 20.04
C LEU A 194 4.48 -1.80 19.48
N ALA A 195 4.09 -1.38 18.28
CA ALA A 195 4.71 -0.27 17.59
C ALA A 195 4.58 1.03 18.40
N THR A 196 3.37 1.34 18.88
CA THR A 196 3.13 2.52 19.71
C THR A 196 3.83 2.42 21.06
N HIS A 197 3.91 1.23 21.67
CA HIS A 197 4.68 1.05 22.91
C HIS A 197 6.15 1.42 22.71
N HIS A 198 6.79 0.88 21.68
CA HIS A 198 8.19 1.19 21.39
C HIS A 198 8.41 2.70 21.15
N LEU A 199 7.55 3.34 20.34
CA LEU A 199 7.62 4.78 20.11
C LEU A 199 7.43 5.59 21.41
N ALA A 200 6.51 5.17 22.28
CA ALA A 200 6.25 5.83 23.56
C ALA A 200 7.34 5.60 24.60
N LEU A 201 8.25 4.63 24.43
CA LEU A 201 9.41 4.47 25.33
C LEU A 201 10.38 5.66 25.25
N HIS A 202 10.34 6.43 24.17
CA HIS A 202 11.10 7.68 24.00
C HIS A 202 10.47 8.87 24.74
N GLU A 203 9.21 8.77 25.14
CA GLU A 203 8.50 9.85 25.83
C GLU A 203 8.77 9.79 27.33
N ASP A 204 9.16 10.93 27.91
CA ASP A 204 9.28 11.05 29.36
C ASP A 204 7.93 11.47 29.97
N LYS A 205 7.00 10.52 30.04
CA LYS A 205 5.67 10.73 30.60
C LYS A 205 5.59 10.13 32.02
N PRO A 206 5.20 10.92 33.05
CA PRO A 206 5.11 10.41 34.41
C PRO A 206 4.04 9.31 34.48
N ASP A 207 4.32 8.24 35.23
CA ASP A 207 3.41 7.10 35.45
C ASP A 207 3.12 6.24 34.22
N PHE A 208 3.94 6.37 33.17
CA PHE A 208 3.85 5.54 31.98
C PHE A 208 5.18 4.83 31.69
N VAL A 209 5.08 3.58 31.25
CA VAL A 209 6.16 2.82 30.62
C VAL A 209 5.70 2.49 29.21
N GLY A 210 6.16 3.29 28.24
CA GLY A 210 5.57 3.32 26.90
C GLY A 210 4.07 3.63 26.99
N ILE A 211 3.22 2.78 26.40
CA ILE A 211 1.76 2.92 26.48
C ILE A 211 1.12 2.39 27.79
N ILE A 212 1.90 1.82 28.71
CA ILE A 212 1.35 1.18 29.92
C ILE A 212 1.31 2.19 31.06
N CYS A 213 0.10 2.51 31.53
CA CYS A 213 -0.11 3.33 32.73
C CYS A 213 0.12 2.49 33.98
N THR A 214 0.96 2.95 34.90
CA THR A 214 1.29 2.25 36.15
C THR A 214 0.28 2.50 37.27
N ARG A 215 -0.69 3.41 37.07
CA ARG A 215 -1.69 3.81 38.06
C ARG A 215 -3.14 3.59 37.62
N LEU A 216 -3.37 2.79 36.59
CA LEU A 216 -4.72 2.49 36.14
C LEU A 216 -5.34 1.43 37.07
N SER A 217 -6.35 1.83 37.85
CA SER A 217 -7.17 0.96 38.72
C SER A 217 -8.40 0.44 37.99
#